data_AF-A0A519MS97-F1
#
_entry.id   AF-A0A519MS97-F1
#
_cell.length_a   1.000
_cell.length_b   1.000
_cell.length_c   1.000
_cell.angle_alpha   90.00
_cell.angle_beta   90.00
_cell.angle_gamma   90.00
#
_symmetry.space_group_name_H-M   'P 1'
#
loop_
_entity.id
_entity.type
_entity.pdbx_description
1 polymer ?
#
loop_
_entity_poly.entity_id
_entity_poly.type
_entity_poly.pdbx_seq_one_letter_code
_entity_poly.pdbx_strand_id
1 'polypeptide(L)'
;MKTLANQTLIYDEDCPLCRVYTAGFVKAGMLDANGKKPFSQMQSCPYIDVSRAANEIALVDTKNGKAIYGIDSLLAVLGNSFPWIAKISKFAPVHFGLRKVYSFISYNRKVIMPNPKNTTKHVECLPDFNFKYRIAYLIFATFLTAITLHAYAAFLPKIAGNNLATELVLASAQIVFQAIFLFKYDVRTIVNYAGNLMTVSLFGAILLTPMLIAGEFFHINEFVGTNYFLLVATIMFIEHFRRVELLGLPKILCATWILYRLLFLFFLF
;
A
#
# COMPACT_ATOMS: atom_id res chain seq x y z
N MET A 1 -29.32 3.35 -3.16
CA MET A 1 -28.07 4.04 -2.77
C MET A 1 -28.27 5.52 -3.02
N LYS A 2 -27.92 6.42 -2.09
CA LYS A 2 -28.05 7.88 -2.30
C LYS A 2 -26.76 8.45 -2.87
N THR A 3 -26.90 9.23 -3.94
CA THR A 3 -25.80 9.98 -4.57
C THR A 3 -25.55 11.28 -3.81
N LEU A 4 -24.29 11.58 -3.53
CA LEU A 4 -23.87 12.83 -2.90
C LEU A 4 -23.66 13.88 -3.99
N ALA A 5 -24.70 14.68 -4.25
CA ALA A 5 -24.70 15.69 -5.31
C ALA A 5 -24.02 16.99 -4.88
N ASN A 6 -23.42 17.71 -5.83
CA ASN A 6 -22.74 19.00 -5.61
C ASN A 6 -21.52 18.91 -4.68
N GLN A 7 -20.93 17.71 -4.59
CA GLN A 7 -19.66 17.53 -3.90
C GLN A 7 -18.65 16.88 -4.83
N THR A 8 -17.42 17.40 -4.82
CA THR A 8 -16.35 16.94 -5.70
C THR A 8 -15.16 16.48 -4.87
N LEU A 9 -14.77 15.22 -5.06
CA LEU A 9 -13.53 14.68 -4.53
C LEU A 9 -12.35 15.13 -5.39
N ILE A 10 -11.38 15.76 -4.76
CA ILE A 10 -10.14 16.19 -5.40
C ILE A 10 -9.06 15.16 -5.11
N TYR A 11 -8.61 14.45 -6.13
CA TYR A 11 -7.68 13.34 -5.98
C TYR A 11 -6.31 13.58 -6.65
N ASP A 12 -5.28 12.93 -6.10
CA ASP A 12 -3.94 12.85 -6.68
C ASP A 12 -3.96 11.94 -7.92
N GLU A 13 -3.74 12.51 -9.10
CA GLU A 13 -3.75 11.78 -10.37
C GLU A 13 -2.55 10.82 -10.52
N ASP A 14 -1.45 11.10 -9.82
CA ASP A 14 -0.26 10.25 -9.77
C ASP A 14 -0.36 9.18 -8.68
N CYS A 15 -1.53 9.00 -8.07
CA CYS A 15 -1.83 7.98 -7.09
C CYS A 15 -2.83 6.97 -7.70
N PRO A 16 -2.36 5.81 -8.21
CA PRO A 16 -3.25 4.79 -8.77
C PRO A 16 -4.35 4.35 -7.79
N LEU A 17 -4.02 4.23 -6.50
CA LEU A 17 -5.00 3.92 -5.44
C LEU A 17 -6.14 4.96 -5.43
N CYS A 18 -5.77 6.24 -5.48
CA CYS A 18 -6.68 7.37 -5.45
C CYS A 18 -7.60 7.40 -6.66
N ARG A 19 -7.05 7.11 -7.85
CA ARG A 19 -7.83 6.98 -9.09
C ARG A 19 -8.86 5.85 -9.02
N VAL A 20 -8.46 4.69 -8.51
CA VAL A 20 -9.30 3.49 -8.49
C VAL A 20 -10.47 3.67 -7.54
N TYR A 21 -10.26 4.07 -6.27
CA TYR A 21 -11.38 4.16 -5.34
C TYR A 21 -12.33 5.31 -5.68
N THR A 22 -11.83 6.46 -6.15
CA THR A 22 -12.70 7.58 -6.56
C THR A 22 -13.51 7.23 -7.81
N ALA A 23 -12.94 6.49 -8.77
CA ALA A 23 -13.71 5.93 -9.88
C ALA A 23 -14.77 4.94 -9.39
N GLY A 24 -14.45 4.12 -8.38
CA GLY A 24 -15.40 3.22 -7.74
C GLY A 24 -16.62 3.95 -7.16
N PHE A 25 -16.43 5.08 -6.48
CA PHE A 25 -17.53 5.87 -5.93
C PHE A 25 -18.47 6.43 -7.00
N VAL A 26 -17.92 6.91 -8.12
CA VAL A 26 -18.74 7.38 -9.25
C VAL A 26 -19.49 6.21 -9.90
N LYS A 27 -18.79 5.10 -10.18
CA LYS A 27 -19.38 3.91 -10.81
C LYS A 27 -20.47 3.27 -9.95
N ALA A 28 -20.33 3.32 -8.63
CA ALA A 28 -21.34 2.82 -7.70
C ALA A 28 -22.53 3.80 -7.54
N GLY A 29 -22.47 5.02 -8.07
CA GLY A 29 -23.50 6.05 -7.89
C GLY A 29 -23.47 6.74 -6.52
N MET A 30 -22.37 6.61 -5.76
CA MET A 30 -22.17 7.31 -4.49
C MET A 30 -21.81 8.78 -4.70
N LEU A 31 -21.14 9.07 -5.81
CA LEU A 31 -20.83 10.41 -6.32
C LEU A 31 -21.48 10.59 -7.69
N ASP A 32 -21.81 11.84 -8.04
CA ASP A 32 -22.30 12.17 -9.38
C ASP A 32 -21.17 12.07 -10.43
N ALA A 33 -21.52 12.20 -11.72
CA ALA A 33 -20.56 12.09 -12.82
C ALA A 33 -19.41 13.13 -12.75
N ASN A 34 -19.67 14.29 -12.12
CA ASN A 34 -18.70 15.35 -11.90
C ASN A 34 -18.10 15.29 -10.49
N GLY A 35 -18.42 14.25 -9.71
CA GLY A 35 -18.10 14.14 -8.29
C GLY A 35 -16.65 13.80 -7.99
N LYS A 36 -15.78 13.72 -9.02
CA LYS A 36 -14.33 13.66 -8.84
C LYS A 36 -13.61 14.56 -9.85
N LYS A 37 -12.53 15.20 -9.41
CA LYS A 37 -11.63 15.97 -10.27
C LYS A 37 -10.17 15.73 -9.87
N PRO A 38 -9.24 15.60 -10.83
CA PRO A 38 -7.82 15.51 -10.51
C PRO A 38 -7.33 16.86 -9.99
N PHE A 39 -6.34 16.82 -9.10
CA PHE A 39 -5.77 18.02 -8.49
C PHE A 39 -5.18 19.00 -9.52
N SER A 40 -4.56 18.48 -10.59
CA SER A 40 -3.95 19.27 -11.68
C SER A 40 -4.93 20.15 -12.44
N GLN A 41 -6.21 19.77 -12.47
CA GLN A 41 -7.28 20.50 -13.16
C GLN A 41 -7.94 21.55 -12.27
N MET A 42 -7.43 21.77 -11.05
CA MET A 42 -7.92 22.83 -10.18
C MET A 42 -7.22 24.14 -10.47
N GLN A 43 -7.84 24.96 -11.31
CA GLN A 43 -7.50 26.39 -11.37
C GLN A 43 -8.07 27.06 -10.11
N SER A 44 -7.17 27.53 -9.23
CA SER A 44 -7.47 28.50 -8.15
C SER A 44 -8.81 28.26 -7.43
N CYS A 45 -8.91 27.19 -6.64
CA CYS A 45 -10.02 27.02 -5.70
C CYS A 45 -9.70 27.78 -4.39
N PRO A 46 -10.35 28.91 -4.07
CA PRO A 46 -10.05 29.68 -2.87
C PRO A 46 -10.42 28.95 -1.56
N TYR A 47 -11.16 27.85 -1.66
CA TYR A 47 -11.69 27.09 -0.52
C TYR A 47 -10.84 25.87 -0.14
N ILE A 48 -9.72 25.64 -0.84
CA ILE A 48 -8.87 24.46 -0.64
C ILE A 48 -7.51 24.87 -0.12
N ASP A 49 -7.13 24.28 1.00
CA ASP A 49 -5.76 24.30 1.49
C ASP A 49 -4.94 23.31 0.67
N VAL A 50 -4.17 23.83 -0.28
CA VAL A 50 -3.30 23.06 -1.18
C VAL A 50 -2.28 22.22 -0.41
N SER A 51 -1.72 22.78 0.67
CA SER A 51 -0.71 22.08 1.48
C SER A 51 -1.33 20.84 2.17
N ARG A 52 -2.56 20.99 2.64
CA ARG A 52 -3.32 19.91 3.25
C ARG A 52 -3.79 18.87 2.23
N ALA A 53 -4.24 19.32 1.06
CA ALA A 53 -4.72 18.47 -0.03
C ALA A 53 -3.63 17.53 -0.59
N ALA A 54 -2.34 17.88 -0.43
CA ALA A 54 -1.22 17.01 -0.79
C ALA A 54 -1.18 15.72 0.06
N ASN A 55 -1.61 15.79 1.33
CA ASN A 55 -1.58 14.67 2.27
C ASN A 55 -2.96 14.06 2.53
N GLU A 56 -4.02 14.84 2.33
CA GLU A 56 -5.39 14.46 2.66
C GLU A 56 -6.33 14.68 1.46
N ILE A 57 -7.09 13.67 1.06
CA ILE A 57 -8.06 13.84 -0.03
C ILE A 57 -9.12 14.87 0.36
N ALA A 58 -9.34 15.88 -0.47
CA ALA A 58 -10.34 16.92 -0.19
C ALA A 58 -11.69 16.57 -0.84
N LEU A 59 -12.77 16.78 -0.11
CA LEU A 59 -14.15 16.79 -0.64
C LEU A 59 -14.68 18.21 -0.55
N VAL A 60 -15.00 18.80 -1.70
CA VAL A 60 -15.41 20.19 -1.82
C VAL A 60 -16.90 20.25 -2.08
N ASP A 61 -17.61 20.98 -1.23
CA ASP A 61 -18.99 21.37 -1.45
C ASP A 61 -19.04 22.57 -2.41
N THR A 62 -19.49 22.33 -3.63
CA THR A 62 -19.50 23.35 -4.69
C THR A 62 -20.59 24.39 -4.50
N LYS A 63 -21.55 24.19 -3.59
CA LYS A 63 -22.61 25.16 -3.27
C LYS A 63 -22.20 26.07 -2.13
N ASN A 64 -21.64 25.49 -1.07
CA ASN A 64 -21.35 26.21 0.17
C ASN A 64 -19.91 26.73 0.25
N GLY A 65 -19.02 26.36 -0.69
CA GLY A 65 -17.62 26.78 -0.69
C GLY A 65 -16.84 26.24 0.52
N LYS A 66 -17.17 25.03 0.98
CA LYS A 66 -16.50 24.39 2.11
C LYS A 66 -15.79 23.12 1.66
N ALA A 67 -14.60 22.87 2.20
CA ALA A 67 -13.87 21.64 1.97
C ALA A 67 -13.69 20.87 3.29
N ILE A 68 -13.94 19.57 3.25
CA ILE A 68 -13.50 18.62 4.28
C ILE A 68 -12.35 17.78 3.72
N TYR A 69 -11.58 17.16 4.61
CA TYR A 69 -10.32 16.53 4.22
C TYR A 69 -10.15 15.14 4.85
N GLY A 70 -9.37 14.30 4.18
CA GLY A 70 -8.85 13.06 4.72
C GLY A 70 -9.94 12.01 4.88
N ILE A 71 -10.00 11.39 6.06
CA ILE A 71 -11.00 10.35 6.34
C ILE A 71 -12.43 10.92 6.35
N ASP A 72 -12.60 12.19 6.71
CA ASP A 72 -13.92 12.84 6.75
C ASP A 72 -14.53 12.95 5.36
N SER A 73 -13.71 13.25 4.34
CA SER A 73 -14.09 13.22 2.93
C SER A 73 -14.67 11.86 2.52
N LEU A 74 -13.99 10.78 2.89
CA LEU A 74 -14.42 9.43 2.54
C LEU A 74 -15.68 9.02 3.33
N LEU A 75 -15.73 9.37 4.61
CA LEU A 75 -16.88 9.09 5.47
C LEU A 75 -18.13 9.88 5.07
N ALA A 76 -18.00 11.07 4.52
CA ALA A 76 -19.14 11.82 3.98
C ALA A 76 -19.76 11.11 2.77
N VAL A 77 -18.92 10.65 1.83
CA VAL A 77 -19.38 9.88 0.65
C VAL A 77 -20.01 8.56 1.07
N LEU A 78 -19.29 7.76 1.86
CA LEU A 78 -19.76 6.46 2.33
C LEU A 78 -20.99 6.57 3.24
N GLY A 79 -21.00 7.56 4.13
CA GLY A 79 -22.09 7.79 5.07
C GLY A 79 -23.38 8.25 4.40
N ASN A 80 -23.29 8.99 3.28
CA ASN A 80 -24.47 9.36 2.49
C ASN A 80 -25.11 8.13 1.83
N SER A 81 -24.30 7.23 1.29
CA SER A 81 -24.77 6.00 0.65
C SER A 81 -25.18 4.91 1.65
N PHE A 82 -24.52 4.85 2.80
CA PHE A 82 -24.74 3.86 3.87
C PHE A 82 -24.90 4.54 5.24
N PRO A 83 -26.14 4.81 5.68
CA PRO A 83 -26.40 5.55 6.92
C PRO A 83 -25.81 4.91 8.19
N TRP A 84 -25.64 3.59 8.20
CA TRP A 84 -25.02 2.88 9.32
C TRP A 84 -23.52 3.23 9.47
N ILE A 85 -22.80 3.47 8.37
CA ILE A 85 -21.41 3.94 8.39
C ILE A 85 -21.35 5.31 9.06
N ALA A 86 -22.26 6.23 8.69
CA ALA A 86 -22.34 7.56 9.30
C ALA A 86 -22.63 7.52 10.81
N LYS A 87 -23.33 6.48 11.30
CA LYS A 87 -23.62 6.30 12.73
C LYS A 87 -22.39 5.78 13.47
N ILE A 88 -21.74 4.74 12.95
CA ILE A 88 -20.57 4.12 13.56
C ILE A 88 -19.37 5.08 13.54
N SER A 89 -19.19 5.84 12.46
CA SER A 89 -18.07 6.77 12.30
C SER A 89 -18.13 7.98 13.24
N LYS A 90 -19.26 8.23 13.91
CA LYS A 90 -19.40 9.28 14.94
C LYS A 90 -18.92 8.82 16.31
N PHE A 91 -18.80 7.51 16.54
CA PHE A 91 -18.29 7.00 17.81
C PHE A 91 -16.79 7.31 17.90
N ALA A 92 -16.40 8.13 18.88
CA ALA A 92 -15.07 8.74 18.94
C ALA A 92 -13.90 7.73 18.86
N PRO A 93 -13.93 6.57 19.54
CA PRO A 93 -12.87 5.57 19.41
C PRO A 93 -12.73 5.01 17.98
N VAL A 94 -13.86 4.75 17.31
CA VAL A 94 -13.86 4.25 15.93
C VAL A 94 -13.35 5.33 14.98
N HIS A 95 -13.83 6.56 15.14
CA HIS A 95 -13.39 7.70 14.35
C HIS A 95 -11.87 7.93 14.47
N PHE A 96 -11.35 7.88 15.70
CA PHE A 96 -9.92 7.98 15.98
C PHE A 96 -9.13 6.86 15.29
N GLY A 97 -9.60 5.61 15.37
CA GLY A 97 -9.00 4.48 14.69
C GLY A 97 -8.96 4.66 13.17
N LEU A 98 -10.09 5.03 12.56
CA LEU A 98 -10.19 5.29 11.12
C LEU A 98 -9.25 6.41 10.66
N ARG A 99 -9.11 7.47 11.45
CA ARG A 99 -8.15 8.55 11.16
C ARG A 99 -6.71 8.05 11.16
N LYS A 100 -6.33 7.18 12.12
CA LYS A 100 -4.99 6.59 12.17
C LYS A 100 -4.72 5.66 10.99
N VAL A 101 -5.68 4.80 10.64
CA VAL A 101 -5.60 3.93 9.45
C VAL A 101 -5.48 4.76 8.18
N TYR A 102 -6.29 5.81 8.05
CA TYR A 102 -6.22 6.72 6.92
C TYR A 102 -4.84 7.36 6.77
N SER A 103 -4.29 7.94 7.85
CA SER A 103 -2.94 8.51 7.82
C SER A 103 -1.88 7.46 7.48
N PHE A 104 -1.99 6.26 8.05
CA PHE A 104 -1.08 5.16 7.75
C PHE A 104 -1.05 4.80 6.27
N ILE A 105 -2.22 4.71 5.61
CA ILE A 105 -2.29 4.44 4.17
C ILE A 105 -1.80 5.67 3.38
N SER A 106 -2.26 6.88 3.72
CA SER A 106 -1.94 8.09 2.94
C SER A 106 -0.45 8.38 2.90
N TYR A 107 0.26 8.33 4.03
CA TYR A 107 1.70 8.57 4.09
C TYR A 107 2.55 7.47 3.42
N ASN A 108 1.97 6.29 3.18
CA ASN A 108 2.64 5.17 2.51
C ASN A 108 2.12 4.92 1.08
N ARG A 109 1.17 5.72 0.56
CA ARG A 109 0.48 5.45 -0.71
C ARG A 109 1.40 5.33 -1.92
N LYS A 110 2.47 6.13 -1.98
CA LYS A 110 3.48 6.10 -3.06
C LYS A 110 4.41 4.90 -2.98
N VAL A 111 4.52 4.27 -1.81
CA VAL A 111 5.24 3.01 -1.62
C VAL A 111 4.32 1.83 -1.91
N ILE A 112 3.06 1.91 -1.50
CA ILE A 112 2.06 0.87 -1.78
C ILE A 112 1.83 0.76 -3.30
N MET A 113 1.60 1.89 -3.96
CA MET A 113 1.40 2.00 -5.41
C MET A 113 2.30 3.11 -5.99
N PRO A 114 3.55 2.77 -6.36
CA PRO A 114 4.44 3.72 -7.02
C PRO A 114 3.96 3.97 -8.46
N ASN A 115 4.11 5.21 -8.89
CA ASN A 115 3.87 5.65 -10.26
C ASN A 115 5.18 6.24 -10.82
N PRO A 116 5.43 6.22 -12.14
CA PRO A 116 6.54 6.96 -12.72
C PRO A 116 6.44 8.44 -12.32
N LYS A 117 7.58 9.09 -12.11
CA LYS A 117 7.61 10.54 -11.97
C LYS A 117 7.19 11.15 -13.31
N ASN A 118 6.07 11.84 -13.34
CA ASN A 118 5.66 12.62 -14.52
C ASN A 118 6.50 13.90 -14.55
N THR A 119 7.34 14.05 -15.58
CA THR A 119 8.23 15.22 -15.78
C THR A 119 7.50 16.48 -16.27
N THR A 120 6.18 16.41 -16.41
CA THR A 120 5.34 17.55 -16.79
C THR A 120 5.13 18.48 -15.59
N LYS A 121 5.33 19.78 -15.79
CA LYS A 121 5.21 20.89 -14.82
C LYS A 121 3.79 21.09 -14.23
N HIS A 122 3.11 20.03 -13.81
CA HIS A 122 1.93 20.14 -12.96
C HIS A 122 2.37 20.23 -11.51
N VAL A 123 1.55 20.87 -10.67
CA VAL A 123 1.79 20.94 -9.23
C VAL A 123 1.80 19.51 -8.69
N GLU A 124 2.98 18.94 -8.46
CA GLU A 124 3.11 17.57 -7.97
C GLU A 124 2.53 17.50 -6.54
N CYS A 125 1.49 16.68 -6.37
CA CYS A 125 0.97 16.32 -5.06
C CYS A 125 1.90 15.29 -4.41
N LEU A 126 3.11 15.71 -4.03
CA LEU A 126 4.03 14.89 -3.24
C LEU A 126 3.57 14.90 -1.79
N PRO A 127 3.16 13.75 -1.22
CA PRO A 127 2.89 13.69 0.21
C PRO A 127 4.19 13.94 0.98
N ASP A 128 4.05 14.57 2.14
CA ASP A 128 5.18 14.77 3.03
C ASP A 128 5.71 13.43 3.52
N PHE A 129 7.03 13.29 3.45
CA PHE A 129 7.68 12.08 3.95
C PHE A 129 7.59 12.03 5.48
N ASN A 130 6.84 11.07 5.99
CA ASN A 130 6.67 10.88 7.44
C ASN A 130 7.37 9.61 7.93
N PHE A 131 8.51 9.79 8.60
CA PHE A 131 9.31 8.69 9.16
C PHE A 131 8.50 7.79 10.11
N LYS A 132 7.64 8.35 10.97
CA LYS A 132 6.89 7.56 11.96
C LYS A 132 5.94 6.57 11.28
N TYR A 133 5.16 7.05 10.31
CA TYR A 133 4.26 6.20 9.55
C TYR A 133 4.99 5.22 8.64
N ARG A 134 6.20 5.56 8.20
CA ARG A 134 7.01 4.67 7.38
C ARG A 134 7.58 3.49 8.19
N ILE A 135 8.13 3.76 9.37
CA ILE A 135 8.59 2.68 10.27
C ILE A 135 7.41 1.81 10.70
N ALA A 136 6.27 2.40 11.05
CA ALA A 136 5.06 1.64 11.34
C ALA A 136 4.66 0.71 10.18
N TYR A 137 4.77 1.20 8.93
CA TYR A 137 4.47 0.39 7.74
C TYR A 137 5.44 -0.77 7.55
N LEU A 138 6.74 -0.54 7.75
CA LEU A 138 7.75 -1.60 7.67
C LEU A 138 7.47 -2.69 8.72
N ILE A 139 7.23 -2.31 9.98
CA ILE A 139 6.92 -3.27 11.05
C ILE A 139 5.66 -4.07 10.71
N PHE A 140 4.59 -3.39 10.29
CA PHE A 140 3.33 -4.03 9.90
C PHE A 140 3.51 -5.02 8.75
N ALA A 141 4.18 -4.59 7.67
CA ALA A 141 4.39 -5.43 6.49
C ALA A 141 5.30 -6.62 6.79
N THR A 142 6.36 -6.43 7.58
CA THR A 142 7.25 -7.51 8.04
C THR A 142 6.49 -8.53 8.86
N PHE A 143 5.69 -8.08 9.82
CA PHE A 143 4.93 -8.96 10.70
C PHE A 143 3.90 -9.80 9.93
N LEU A 144 3.09 -9.17 9.05
CA LEU A 144 2.14 -9.91 8.23
C LEU A 144 2.82 -10.88 7.25
N THR A 145 3.93 -10.47 6.66
CA THR A 145 4.71 -11.36 5.78
C THR A 145 5.21 -12.58 6.57
N ALA A 146 5.79 -12.37 7.76
CA ALA A 146 6.32 -13.46 8.58
C ALA A 146 5.24 -14.43 9.05
N ILE A 147 4.06 -13.93 9.48
CA ILE A 147 2.93 -14.79 9.84
C ILE A 147 2.50 -15.64 8.64
N THR A 148 2.38 -15.01 7.46
CA THR A 148 1.91 -15.71 6.27
C THR A 148 2.91 -16.77 5.83
N LEU A 149 4.22 -16.46 5.85
CA LEU A 149 5.27 -17.43 5.54
C LEU A 149 5.29 -18.57 6.55
N HIS A 150 5.15 -18.29 7.84
CA HIS A 150 5.07 -19.31 8.88
C HIS A 150 3.84 -20.23 8.69
N ALA A 151 2.67 -19.68 8.36
CA ALA A 151 1.50 -20.48 8.03
C ALA A 151 1.73 -21.32 6.76
N TYR A 152 2.40 -20.74 5.76
CA TYR A 152 2.68 -21.41 4.49
C TYR A 152 3.72 -22.54 4.61
N ALA A 153 4.62 -22.45 5.60
CA ALA A 153 5.63 -23.46 5.88
C ALA A 153 5.04 -24.86 6.09
N ALA A 154 3.81 -24.95 6.61
CA ALA A 154 3.10 -26.22 6.81
C ALA A 154 2.89 -27.02 5.50
N PHE A 155 2.81 -26.34 4.36
CA PHE A 155 2.69 -26.99 3.03
C PHE A 155 4.04 -27.43 2.46
N LEU A 156 5.15 -26.99 3.06
CA LEU A 156 6.53 -27.25 2.64
C LEU A 156 7.36 -27.82 3.78
N PRO A 157 6.94 -28.91 4.46
CA PRO A 157 7.55 -29.36 5.71
C PRO A 157 9.02 -29.78 5.56
N LYS A 158 9.46 -30.18 4.36
CA LYS A 158 10.88 -30.49 4.07
C LYS A 158 11.76 -29.26 3.88
N ILE A 159 11.16 -28.11 3.60
CA ILE A 159 11.86 -26.84 3.33
C ILE A 159 11.72 -25.89 4.54
N ALA A 160 10.73 -26.08 5.41
CA ALA A 160 10.38 -25.11 6.44
C ALA A 160 9.96 -25.77 7.77
N GLY A 161 10.95 -26.01 8.63
CA GLY A 161 10.77 -26.37 10.07
C GLY A 161 10.88 -25.16 11.00
N ASN A 162 10.55 -23.96 10.52
CA ASN A 162 10.94 -22.71 11.16
C ASN A 162 9.83 -22.11 12.02
N ASN A 163 10.20 -21.68 13.22
CA ASN A 163 9.32 -20.91 14.10
C ASN A 163 9.08 -19.50 13.53
N LEU A 164 8.04 -18.82 14.03
CA LEU A 164 7.70 -17.46 13.60
C LEU A 164 8.87 -16.47 13.79
N ALA A 165 9.73 -16.69 14.79
CA ALA A 165 10.88 -15.83 15.04
C ALA A 165 11.90 -15.89 13.90
N THR A 166 12.15 -17.08 13.34
CA THR A 166 12.99 -17.25 12.15
C THR A 166 12.40 -16.46 10.98
N GLU A 167 11.10 -16.57 10.70
CA GLU A 167 10.47 -15.79 9.61
C GLU A 167 10.55 -14.27 9.81
N LEU A 168 10.44 -13.80 11.05
CA LEU A 168 10.63 -12.39 11.39
C LEU A 168 12.06 -11.92 11.19
N VAL A 169 13.05 -12.72 11.64
CA VAL A 169 14.46 -12.44 11.42
C VAL A 169 14.76 -12.39 9.93
N LEU A 170 14.19 -13.29 9.14
CA LEU A 170 14.42 -13.34 7.71
C LEU A 170 13.86 -12.16 6.94
N ALA A 171 12.60 -11.81 7.23
CA ALA A 171 11.98 -10.65 6.61
C ALA A 171 12.72 -9.37 6.99
N SER A 172 13.16 -9.25 8.26
CA SER A 172 13.89 -8.07 8.74
C SER A 172 15.33 -7.99 8.20
N ALA A 173 16.06 -9.12 8.19
CA ALA A 173 17.42 -9.18 7.70
C ALA A 173 17.50 -8.95 6.17
N GLN A 174 16.45 -9.29 5.41
CA GLN A 174 16.36 -8.93 3.98
C GLN A 174 16.37 -7.40 3.78
N ILE A 175 15.69 -6.64 4.64
CA ILE A 175 15.70 -5.17 4.58
C ILE A 175 17.11 -4.64 4.84
N VAL A 176 17.77 -5.14 5.89
CA VAL A 176 19.13 -4.72 6.27
C VAL A 176 20.12 -5.09 5.17
N PHE A 177 20.08 -6.33 4.68
CA PHE A 177 20.96 -6.82 3.61
C PHE A 177 20.86 -5.96 2.35
N GLN A 178 19.65 -5.64 1.93
CA GLN A 178 19.42 -4.78 0.78
C GLN A 178 19.89 -3.33 1.01
N ALA A 179 19.71 -2.80 2.22
CA ALA A 179 20.15 -1.45 2.57
C ALA A 179 21.67 -1.27 2.43
N ILE A 180 22.47 -2.33 2.65
CA ILE A 180 23.93 -2.30 2.46
C ILE A 180 24.29 -1.89 1.02
N PHE A 181 23.54 -2.37 0.01
CA PHE A 181 23.78 -2.02 -1.39
C PHE A 181 23.33 -0.61 -1.78
N LEU A 182 22.70 0.12 -0.84
CA LEU A 182 22.28 1.50 -0.99
C LEU A 182 23.01 2.47 -0.06
N PHE A 183 24.13 2.06 0.56
CA PHE A 183 24.84 2.87 1.56
C PHE A 183 25.28 4.27 1.07
N LYS A 184 25.43 4.46 -0.25
CA LYS A 184 25.79 5.75 -0.86
C LYS A 184 24.60 6.70 -1.05
N TYR A 185 23.38 6.23 -0.83
CA TYR A 185 22.15 7.02 -0.98
C TYR A 185 21.74 7.65 0.36
N ASP A 186 20.90 8.68 0.31
CA ASP A 186 20.37 9.30 1.51
C ASP A 186 19.40 8.36 2.26
N VAL A 187 19.26 8.59 3.57
CA VAL A 187 18.39 7.77 4.43
C VAL A 187 16.95 7.74 3.92
N ARG A 188 16.47 8.84 3.34
CA ARG A 188 15.12 8.93 2.78
C ARG A 188 14.95 7.96 1.61
N THR A 189 15.91 7.87 0.69
CA THR A 189 15.89 6.93 -0.44
C THR A 189 15.97 5.49 0.05
N ILE A 190 16.85 5.19 1.00
CA ILE A 190 16.99 3.84 1.59
C ILE A 190 15.66 3.40 2.23
N VAL A 191 15.06 4.26 3.05
CA VAL A 191 13.79 3.96 3.73
C VAL A 191 12.60 3.93 2.74
N ASN A 192 12.65 4.70 1.65
CA ASN A 192 11.69 4.60 0.54
C ASN A 192 11.78 3.27 -0.20
N TYR A 193 12.99 2.83 -0.47
CA TYR A 193 13.25 1.54 -1.09
C TYR A 193 12.83 0.39 -0.16
N ALA A 194 13.21 0.43 1.12
CA ALA A 194 12.79 -0.56 2.11
C ALA A 194 11.27 -0.70 2.19
N GLY A 195 10.55 0.42 2.10
CA GLY A 195 9.10 0.41 1.99
C GLY A 195 8.62 -0.36 0.77
N ASN A 196 9.20 -0.12 -0.41
CA ASN A 196 8.81 -0.76 -1.66
C ASN A 196 9.10 -2.25 -1.63
N LEU A 197 10.26 -2.62 -1.12
CA LEU A 197 10.66 -4.00 -0.87
C LEU A 197 9.62 -4.72 0.01
N MET A 198 9.20 -4.09 1.12
CA MET A 198 8.20 -4.68 2.00
C MET A 198 6.79 -4.67 1.43
N THR A 199 6.44 -3.73 0.54
CA THR A 199 5.20 -3.81 -0.23
C THR A 199 5.18 -5.02 -1.15
N VAL A 200 6.29 -5.34 -1.82
CA VAL A 200 6.40 -6.57 -2.63
C VAL A 200 6.18 -7.81 -1.76
N SER A 201 6.83 -7.87 -0.59
CA SER A 201 6.63 -8.96 0.38
C SER A 201 5.18 -9.07 0.86
N LEU A 202 4.53 -7.95 1.15
CA LEU A 202 3.13 -7.91 1.58
C LEU A 202 2.17 -8.36 0.47
N PHE A 203 2.42 -7.97 -0.78
CA PHE A 203 1.66 -8.48 -1.93
C PHE A 203 1.87 -9.98 -2.12
N GLY A 204 3.10 -10.47 -1.95
CA GLY A 204 3.39 -11.90 -1.90
C GLY A 204 2.54 -12.61 -0.85
N ALA A 205 2.51 -12.10 0.38
CA ALA A 205 1.70 -12.65 1.45
C ALA A 205 0.19 -12.71 1.11
N ILE A 206 -0.35 -11.64 0.53
CA ILE A 206 -1.74 -11.61 0.05
C ILE A 206 -1.97 -12.66 -1.04
N LEU A 207 -1.02 -12.84 -1.97
CA LEU A 207 -1.12 -13.84 -3.04
C LEU A 207 -0.97 -15.28 -2.53
N LEU A 208 -0.29 -15.51 -1.40
CA LEU A 208 -0.22 -16.82 -0.75
C LEU A 208 -1.52 -17.18 -0.01
N THR A 209 -2.27 -16.18 0.45
CA THR A 209 -3.46 -16.36 1.30
C THR A 209 -4.55 -17.25 0.67
N PRO A 210 -4.89 -17.16 -0.64
CA PRO A 210 -5.85 -18.06 -1.26
C PRO A 210 -5.48 -19.55 -1.13
N MET A 211 -4.19 -19.89 -1.22
CA MET A 211 -3.72 -21.27 -1.06
C MET A 211 -3.79 -21.71 0.41
N LEU A 212 -3.49 -20.81 1.37
CA LEU A 212 -3.70 -21.08 2.79
C LEU A 212 -5.17 -21.40 3.09
N ILE A 213 -6.10 -20.58 2.57
CA ILE A 213 -7.54 -20.79 2.73
C ILE A 213 -7.95 -22.12 2.08
N ALA A 214 -7.48 -22.42 0.87
CA ALA A 214 -7.78 -23.69 0.20
C ALA A 214 -7.27 -24.91 1.00
N GLY A 215 -6.12 -24.78 1.68
CA GLY A 215 -5.56 -25.82 2.52
C GLY A 215 -6.41 -26.19 3.75
N GLU A 216 -7.28 -25.30 4.22
CA GLU A 216 -8.25 -25.61 5.28
C GLU A 216 -9.38 -26.53 4.80
N PHE A 217 -9.66 -26.54 3.49
CA PHE A 217 -10.75 -27.31 2.89
C PHE A 217 -10.27 -28.53 2.12
N PHE A 218 -9.05 -28.50 1.60
CA PHE A 218 -8.49 -29.52 0.72
C PHE A 218 -7.09 -29.95 1.17
N HIS A 219 -6.79 -31.24 1.03
CA HIS A 219 -5.44 -31.74 1.24
C HIS A 219 -4.53 -31.32 0.08
N ILE A 220 -3.75 -30.25 0.27
CA ILE A 220 -2.81 -29.75 -0.74
C ILE A 220 -1.51 -30.56 -0.67
N ASN A 221 -1.14 -31.19 -1.79
CA ASN A 221 0.14 -31.88 -1.92
C ASN A 221 1.31 -30.88 -1.92
N GLU A 222 2.43 -31.24 -1.29
CA GLU A 222 3.72 -30.53 -1.31
C GLU A 222 4.13 -30.06 -2.71
N PHE A 223 3.91 -30.87 -3.76
CA PHE A 223 4.21 -30.47 -5.14
C PHE A 223 3.40 -29.24 -5.57
N VAL A 224 2.11 -29.20 -5.25
CA VAL A 224 1.21 -28.08 -5.61
C VAL A 224 1.58 -26.83 -4.81
N GLY A 225 1.82 -26.98 -3.51
CA GLY A 225 2.29 -25.90 -2.65
C GLY A 225 3.60 -25.29 -3.14
N THR A 226 4.59 -26.12 -3.48
CA THR A 226 5.90 -25.67 -3.98
C THR A 226 5.77 -24.87 -5.27
N ASN A 227 5.03 -25.39 -6.26
CA ASN A 227 4.84 -24.70 -7.54
C ASN A 227 4.08 -23.38 -7.37
N TYR A 228 3.09 -23.34 -6.48
CA TYR A 228 2.36 -22.11 -6.20
C TYR A 228 3.25 -21.06 -5.51
N PHE A 229 4.08 -21.47 -4.56
CA PHE A 229 5.07 -20.59 -3.93
C PHE A 229 6.04 -20.01 -4.97
N LEU A 230 6.57 -20.84 -5.88
CA LEU A 230 7.46 -20.40 -6.96
C LEU A 230 6.77 -19.41 -7.92
N LEU A 231 5.50 -19.64 -8.26
CA LEU A 231 4.70 -18.71 -9.05
C LEU A 231 4.61 -17.35 -8.35
N VAL A 232 4.26 -17.32 -7.07
CA VAL A 232 4.17 -16.08 -6.29
C VAL A 232 5.54 -15.40 -6.19
N ALA A 233 6.60 -16.14 -5.91
CA ALA A 233 7.96 -15.62 -5.86
C ALA A 233 8.40 -14.99 -7.20
N THR A 234 7.99 -15.58 -8.33
CA THR A 234 8.24 -15.03 -9.68
C THR A 234 7.49 -13.72 -9.89
N ILE A 235 6.20 -13.66 -9.52
CA ILE A 235 5.40 -12.42 -9.58
C ILE A 235 6.03 -11.32 -8.71
N MET A 236 6.47 -11.68 -7.50
CA MET A 236 7.16 -10.76 -6.60
C MET A 236 8.47 -10.22 -7.21
N PHE A 237 9.25 -11.09 -7.86
CA PHE A 237 10.49 -10.68 -8.51
C PHE A 237 10.24 -9.69 -9.67
N ILE A 238 9.25 -9.97 -10.51
CA ILE A 238 8.85 -9.07 -11.61
C ILE A 238 8.42 -7.70 -11.05
N GLU A 239 7.61 -7.68 -10.00
CA GLU A 239 7.16 -6.44 -9.37
C GLU A 239 8.30 -5.69 -8.68
N HIS A 240 9.23 -6.39 -8.04
CA HIS A 240 10.44 -5.79 -7.48
C HIS A 240 11.28 -5.13 -8.58
N PHE A 241 11.49 -5.82 -9.70
CA PHE A 241 12.24 -5.28 -10.83
C PHE A 241 11.61 -3.99 -11.36
N ARG A 242 10.29 -4.02 -11.61
CA ARG A 242 9.51 -2.86 -12.04
C ARG A 242 9.66 -1.68 -11.07
N ARG A 243 9.60 -1.94 -9.75
CA ARG A 243 9.74 -0.90 -8.72
C ARG A 243 11.14 -0.30 -8.66
N VAL A 244 12.19 -1.11 -8.81
CA VAL A 244 13.57 -0.61 -8.86
C VAL A 244 13.76 0.33 -10.05
N GLU A 245 13.19 -0.02 -11.22
CA GLU A 245 13.21 0.86 -12.40
C GLU A 245 12.44 2.15 -12.17
N LEU A 246 11.23 2.08 -11.59
CA LEU A 246 10.43 3.28 -11.27
C LEU A 246 11.11 4.23 -10.27
N LEU A 247 11.90 3.69 -9.34
CA LEU A 247 12.66 4.46 -8.37
C LEU A 247 13.98 5.01 -8.95
N GLY A 248 14.38 4.59 -10.15
CA GLY A 248 15.68 4.94 -10.74
C GLY A 248 16.86 4.36 -9.96
N LEU A 249 16.66 3.22 -9.28
CA LEU A 249 17.68 2.60 -8.45
C LEU A 249 18.48 1.53 -9.22
N PRO A 250 19.70 1.17 -8.76
CA PRO A 250 20.54 0.18 -9.43
C PRO A 250 19.88 -1.22 -9.51
N LYS A 251 19.89 -1.83 -10.69
CA LYS A 251 19.32 -3.18 -10.93
C LYS A 251 20.01 -4.29 -10.14
N ILE A 252 21.21 -4.05 -9.61
CA ILE A 252 21.92 -5.00 -8.72
C ILE A 252 21.06 -5.39 -7.50
N LEU A 253 20.14 -4.52 -7.06
CA LEU A 253 19.20 -4.82 -5.98
C LEU A 253 18.35 -6.06 -6.25
N CYS A 254 17.99 -6.30 -7.51
CA CYS A 254 17.22 -7.50 -7.89
C CYS A 254 18.09 -8.76 -7.78
N ALA A 255 19.35 -8.68 -8.18
CA ALA A 255 20.31 -9.79 -8.06
C ALA A 255 20.61 -10.10 -6.59
N THR A 256 20.82 -9.06 -5.76
CA THR A 256 21.07 -9.24 -4.32
C THR A 256 19.81 -9.74 -3.61
N TRP A 257 18.62 -9.45 -4.11
CA TRP A 257 17.37 -9.99 -3.55
C TRP A 257 17.30 -11.50 -3.70
N ILE A 258 17.67 -12.02 -4.89
CA ILE A 258 17.79 -13.45 -5.14
C ILE A 258 18.93 -14.05 -4.32
N LEU A 259 20.10 -13.40 -4.32
CA LEU A 259 21.28 -13.85 -3.58
C LEU A 259 20.96 -14.08 -2.10
N TYR A 260 20.26 -13.14 -1.46
CA TYR A 260 19.84 -13.31 -0.07
C TYR A 260 18.98 -14.56 0.15
N ARG A 261 18.04 -14.83 -0.77
CA ARG A 261 17.19 -16.02 -0.69
C ARG A 261 17.99 -17.31 -0.87
N LEU A 262 18.96 -17.33 -1.77
CA LEU A 262 19.85 -18.48 -1.95
C LEU A 262 20.75 -18.72 -0.75
N LEU A 263 21.36 -17.66 -0.20
CA LEU A 263 22.17 -17.75 1.02
C LEU A 263 21.37 -18.27 2.20
N PHE A 264 20.11 -17.85 2.31
CA PHE A 264 19.25 -18.32 3.37
C PHE A 264 18.82 -19.78 3.19
N LEU A 265 18.45 -20.19 1.98
CA LEU A 265 18.16 -21.60 1.70
C LEU A 265 19.37 -22.48 2.04
N PHE A 266 20.59 -22.04 1.69
CA PHE A 266 21.81 -22.73 2.07
C PHE A 266 22.02 -22.82 3.60
N PHE A 267 21.57 -21.83 4.38
CA PHE A 267 21.66 -21.89 5.84
C PHE A 267 20.62 -22.85 6.47
N LEU A 268 19.53 -23.15 5.77
CA LEU A 268 18.49 -24.07 6.24
C LEU A 268 18.76 -25.55 5.96
N PHE A 269 19.65 -25.86 5.01
CA PHE A 269 20.01 -27.22 4.59
C PHE A 269 21.45 -27.54 4.99
#